data_AF-A0A368KE58-F1
#
_entry.id   AF-A0A368KE58-F1
#
_cell.length_a   1.000
_cell.length_b   1.000
_cell.length_c   1.000
_cell.angle_alpha   90.00
_cell.angle_beta   90.00
_cell.angle_gamma   90.00
#
_symmetry.space_group_name_H-M   'P 1'
#
loop_
_entity.id
_entity.type
_entity.pdbx_description
1 polymer ?
#
loop_
_entity_poly.entity_id
_entity_poly.type
_entity_poly.pdbx_seq_one_letter_code
_entity_poly.pdbx_strand_id
1 'polypeptide(L)'
;MARNHYYLSIADLGHARGEDPRFAYDGAGPDDFAATLQQALRDDTLFQRWRAAQPDPDAVDGSLGATDPAAQVHARVADLRTDVDLVTDLPMTVVRHRLYLLIGAAWQLRDLRAA
;
A
#
# COMPACT_ATOMS: atom_id res chain seq x y z
N MET A 1 -19.44 -3.34 5.68
CA MET A 1 -18.18 -3.34 6.44
C MET A 1 -17.90 -1.91 6.88
N ALA A 2 -17.41 -1.69 8.10
CA ALA A 2 -17.00 -0.36 8.52
C ALA A 2 -15.73 0.03 7.75
N ARG A 3 -15.69 1.24 7.20
CA ARG A 3 -14.51 1.74 6.50
C ARG A 3 -13.59 2.45 7.47
N ASN A 4 -12.30 2.35 7.19
CA ASN A 4 -11.26 3.00 7.94
C ASN A 4 -10.59 4.06 7.08
N HIS A 5 -10.27 5.18 7.70
CA HIS A 5 -9.46 6.24 7.14
C HIS A 5 -8.08 6.18 7.80
N TYR A 6 -7.08 5.81 7.02
CA TYR A 6 -5.67 5.77 7.42
C TYR A 6 -4.97 7.02 6.93
N TYR A 7 -4.35 7.74 7.87
CA TYR A 7 -3.47 8.86 7.56
C TYR A 7 -2.03 8.38 7.68
N LEU A 8 -1.31 8.34 6.56
CA LEU A 8 0.06 7.87 6.49
C LEU A 8 0.99 9.02 6.10
N SER A 9 2.26 8.91 6.46
CA SER A 9 3.29 9.81 5.95
C SER A 9 4.52 9.04 5.52
N ILE A 10 5.13 9.48 4.42
CA ILE A 10 6.33 8.91 3.81
C ILE A 10 7.39 10.01 3.80
N ALA A 11 8.50 9.78 4.51
CA ALA A 11 9.53 10.81 4.68
C ALA A 11 10.24 11.15 3.36
N ASP A 12 10.53 10.14 2.54
CA ASP A 12 11.20 10.32 1.25
C ASP A 12 10.62 9.33 0.23
N LEU A 13 9.56 9.73 -0.46
CA LEU A 13 8.92 8.90 -1.48
C LEU A 13 9.86 8.64 -2.68
N GLY A 14 10.79 9.56 -2.96
CA GLY A 14 11.73 9.45 -4.07
C GLY A 14 12.64 8.23 -3.92
N HIS A 15 13.09 7.95 -2.70
CA HIS A 15 13.95 6.80 -2.38
C HIS A 15 13.23 5.60 -1.76
N ALA A 16 11.95 5.74 -1.42
CA ALA A 16 11.18 4.65 -0.81
C ALA A 16 10.91 3.53 -1.81
N ARG A 17 11.46 2.33 -1.56
CA ARG A 17 11.30 1.15 -2.41
C ARG A 17 11.07 -0.10 -1.56
N GLY A 18 10.24 -1.01 -2.08
CA GLY A 18 10.11 -2.35 -1.54
C GLY A 18 11.42 -3.13 -1.65
N GLU A 19 11.55 -4.16 -0.82
CA GLU A 19 12.74 -5.01 -0.75
C GLU A 19 13.04 -5.71 -2.08
N ASP A 20 12.00 -6.16 -2.77
CA ASP A 20 12.12 -6.82 -4.07
C ASP A 20 11.73 -5.85 -5.19
N PRO A 21 12.68 -5.45 -6.07
CA PRO A 21 12.43 -4.53 -7.17
C PRO A 21 11.33 -4.99 -8.14
N ARG A 22 10.99 -6.30 -8.17
CA ARG A 22 9.92 -6.83 -9.03
C ARG A 22 8.52 -6.37 -8.63
N PHE A 23 8.36 -5.93 -7.38
CA PHE A 23 7.09 -5.50 -6.79
C PHE A 23 7.11 -4.04 -6.30
N ALA A 24 8.30 -3.43 -6.23
CA ALA A 24 8.47 -2.07 -5.77
C ALA A 24 7.80 -1.05 -6.70
N TYR A 25 7.37 0.06 -6.11
CA TYR A 25 6.90 1.24 -6.82
C TYR A 25 8.04 1.88 -7.63
N ASP A 26 7.78 2.29 -8.87
CA ASP A 26 8.76 2.87 -9.79
C ASP A 26 8.39 4.27 -10.34
N GLY A 27 7.25 4.83 -9.90
CA GLY A 27 6.77 6.14 -10.36
C GLY A 27 7.55 7.35 -9.80
N ALA A 28 7.17 8.54 -10.27
CA ALA A 28 7.96 9.76 -10.07
C ALA A 28 7.39 10.72 -9.00
N GLY A 29 6.16 10.54 -8.54
CA GLY A 29 5.50 11.50 -7.65
C GLY A 29 4.38 10.94 -6.78
N PRO A 30 3.76 11.80 -5.94
CA PRO A 30 2.69 11.38 -5.03
C PRO A 30 1.45 10.86 -5.77
N ASP A 31 1.05 11.48 -6.87
CA ASP A 31 -0.14 11.07 -7.64
C ASP A 31 0.05 9.66 -8.25
N ASP A 32 1.23 9.39 -8.82
CA ASP A 32 1.59 8.06 -9.34
C ASP A 32 1.58 7.01 -8.22
N PHE A 33 2.13 7.36 -7.06
CA PHE A 33 2.11 6.49 -5.88
C PHE A 33 0.67 6.21 -5.42
N ALA A 34 -0.18 7.23 -5.34
CA ALA A 34 -1.59 7.08 -4.96
C ALA A 34 -2.33 6.15 -5.93
N ALA A 35 -2.14 6.33 -7.24
CA ALA A 35 -2.72 5.46 -8.26
C ALA A 35 -2.24 4.01 -8.12
N THR A 36 -0.94 3.82 -7.89
CA THR A 36 -0.33 2.49 -7.73
C THR A 36 -0.84 1.77 -6.48
N LEU A 37 -0.84 2.45 -5.34
CA LEU A 37 -1.35 1.89 -4.08
C LEU A 37 -2.86 1.61 -4.18
N GLN A 38 -3.63 2.51 -4.79
CA GLN A 38 -5.07 2.31 -4.99
C GLN A 38 -5.33 1.06 -5.83
N GLN A 39 -4.61 0.89 -6.94
CA GLN A 39 -4.72 -0.29 -7.78
C GLN A 39 -4.37 -1.56 -7.00
N ALA A 40 -3.25 -1.55 -6.28
CA ALA A 40 -2.80 -2.68 -5.46
C ALA A 40 -3.78 -3.08 -4.33
N LEU A 41 -4.68 -2.18 -3.91
CA LEU A 41 -5.73 -2.47 -2.93
C LEU A 41 -7.05 -2.91 -3.59
N ARG A 42 -7.32 -2.44 -4.82
CA ARG A 42 -8.52 -2.79 -5.59
C ARG A 42 -8.42 -4.15 -6.27
N ASP A 43 -7.22 -4.59 -6.62
CA ASP A 43 -6.95 -5.87 -7.25
C ASP A 43 -5.91 -6.70 -6.47
N ASP A 44 -5.93 -8.01 -6.69
CA ASP A 44 -5.01 -8.95 -6.07
C ASP A 44 -3.81 -9.28 -6.96
N THR A 45 -3.63 -8.61 -8.10
CA THR A 45 -2.59 -8.92 -9.10
C THR A 45 -1.20 -8.84 -8.48
N LEU A 46 -0.93 -7.78 -7.72
CA LEU A 46 0.33 -7.60 -7.00
C LEU A 46 0.56 -8.74 -6.00
N PHE A 47 -0.49 -9.11 -5.25
CA PHE A 47 -0.43 -10.19 -4.27
C PHE A 47 -0.17 -11.54 -4.92
N GLN A 48 -0.90 -11.89 -5.98
CA GLN A 48 -0.72 -13.17 -6.68
C GLN A 48 0.68 -13.29 -7.26
N ARG A 49 1.21 -12.21 -7.85
CA ARG A 49 2.59 -12.19 -8.36
C ARG A 49 3.63 -12.36 -7.25
N TRP A 50 3.42 -11.69 -6.11
CA TRP A 50 4.30 -11.84 -4.95
C TRP A 50 4.21 -13.24 -4.32
N ARG A 51 2.99 -13.76 -4.17
CA ARG A 51 2.71 -15.10 -3.63
C ARG A 51 3.35 -16.19 -4.48
N ALA A 52 3.22 -16.12 -5.80
CA ALA A 52 3.84 -17.06 -6.73
C ALA A 52 5.38 -17.03 -6.72
N ALA A 53 5.98 -15.93 -6.26
CA ALA A 53 7.43 -15.80 -6.11
C ALA A 53 7.95 -16.32 -4.75
N GLN A 54 7.06 -16.71 -3.83
CA GLN A 54 7.47 -17.27 -2.54
C GLN A 54 7.99 -18.70 -2.71
N PRO A 55 8.92 -19.16 -1.84
CA PRO A 55 9.41 -20.54 -1.87
C PRO A 55 8.31 -21.60 -1.71
N ASP A 56 7.28 -21.27 -0.94
CA ASP A 56 6.07 -22.07 -0.76
C ASP A 56 4.82 -21.17 -0.87
N PRO A 57 4.23 -21.04 -2.08
CA PRO A 57 3.06 -20.21 -2.30
C PRO A 57 1.81 -20.67 -1.54
N ASP A 58 1.70 -21.95 -1.20
CA ASP A 58 0.52 -22.51 -0.52
C ASP A 58 0.56 -22.30 0.99
N ALA A 59 1.75 -22.13 1.56
CA ALA A 59 1.93 -21.72 2.95
C ALA A 59 1.65 -20.23 3.22
N VAL A 60 1.50 -19.41 2.18
CA VAL A 60 1.19 -17.98 2.31
C VAL A 60 -0.23 -17.78 2.82
N ASP A 61 -0.41 -16.91 3.81
CA ASP A 61 -1.73 -16.52 4.31
C ASP A 61 -2.57 -15.87 3.21
N GLY A 62 -3.64 -16.55 2.79
CA GLY A 62 -4.58 -16.07 1.77
C GLY A 62 -5.35 -14.81 2.19
N SER A 63 -5.43 -14.49 3.48
CA SER A 63 -6.08 -13.27 3.97
C SER A 63 -5.38 -11.99 3.50
N LEU A 64 -4.08 -12.07 3.20
CA LEU A 64 -3.29 -10.98 2.60
C LEU A 64 -3.72 -10.65 1.15
N GLY A 65 -4.46 -11.54 0.50
CA GLY A 65 -5.03 -11.36 -0.83
C GLY A 65 -6.36 -10.61 -0.87
N ALA A 66 -6.89 -10.16 0.28
CA ALA A 66 -8.13 -9.39 0.30
C ALA A 66 -8.00 -8.09 -0.52
N THR A 67 -9.11 -7.71 -1.16
CA THR A 67 -9.22 -6.52 -2.02
C THR A 67 -10.45 -5.69 -1.65
N ASP A 68 -10.37 -4.40 -1.92
CA ASP A 68 -11.47 -3.46 -1.79
C ASP A 68 -11.59 -2.67 -3.10
N PRO A 69 -12.51 -3.05 -4.00
CA PRO A 69 -12.71 -2.39 -5.29
C PRO A 69 -13.04 -0.89 -5.18
N ALA A 70 -13.47 -0.44 -4.00
CA ALA A 70 -13.85 0.93 -3.74
C ALA A 70 -12.84 1.68 -2.85
N ALA A 71 -11.65 1.11 -2.62
CA ALA A 71 -10.54 1.77 -1.94
C ALA A 71 -10.19 3.08 -2.63
N GLN A 72 -9.93 4.14 -1.86
CA GLN A 72 -9.55 5.45 -2.35
C GLN A 72 -8.23 5.87 -1.72
N VAL A 73 -7.30 6.33 -2.56
CA VAL A 73 -5.99 6.81 -2.10
C VAL A 73 -5.78 8.19 -2.68
N HIS A 74 -5.41 9.12 -1.81
CA HIS A 74 -4.92 10.43 -2.17
C HIS A 74 -3.55 10.62 -1.56
N ALA A 75 -2.60 11.15 -2.32
CA ALA A 75 -1.30 11.50 -1.80
C ALA A 75 -0.96 12.93 -2.22
N ARG A 76 -0.24 13.64 -1.35
CA ARG A 76 0.21 15.00 -1.62
C ARG A 76 1.55 15.26 -0.97
N VAL A 77 2.33 16.15 -1.58
CA VAL A 77 3.54 16.67 -0.93
C VAL A 77 3.11 17.62 0.21
N ALA A 78 3.70 17.42 1.38
CA ALA A 78 3.59 18.28 2.54
C ALA A 78 5.01 18.60 3.02
N ASP A 79 5.53 19.77 2.66
CA ASP A 79 6.92 20.18 2.88
C ASP A 79 7.94 19.16 2.33
N LEU A 80 8.66 18.49 3.23
CA LEU A 80 9.72 17.51 2.92
C LEU A 80 9.22 16.07 2.90
N ARG A 81 7.92 15.82 3.07
CA ARG A 81 7.34 14.48 3.11
C ARG A 81 6.13 14.36 2.18
N THR A 82 5.68 13.13 1.96
CA THR A 82 4.40 12.85 1.31
C THR A 82 3.40 12.39 2.35
N ASP A 83 2.25 13.06 2.44
CA ASP A 83 1.12 12.62 3.25
C ASP A 83 0.15 11.84 2.35
N VAL A 84 -0.40 10.74 2.88
CA VAL A 84 -1.29 9.83 2.16
C VAL A 84 -2.55 9.61 2.97
N ASP A 85 -3.69 9.90 2.35
CA ASP A 85 -5.02 9.69 2.89
C ASP A 85 -5.60 8.45 2.19
N LEU A 86 -5.84 7.39 2.95
CA LEU A 86 -6.36 6.11 2.46
C LEU A 86 -7.70 5.78 3.12
N VAL A 87 -8.72 5.55 2.30
CA VAL A 87 -10.03 5.06 2.76
C VAL A 87 -10.28 3.67 2.20
N THR A 88 -10.46 2.68 3.07
CA THR A 88 -10.72 1.29 2.67
C THR A 88 -11.43 0.51 3.78
N ASP A 89 -12.12 -0.59 3.44
CA ASP A 89 -12.59 -1.57 4.43
C ASP A 89 -11.58 -2.70 4.72
N LEU A 90 -10.41 -2.66 4.07
CA LEU A 90 -9.34 -3.62 4.31
C LEU A 90 -8.71 -3.47 5.71
N PRO A 91 -8.31 -4.58 6.35
CA PRO A 91 -7.60 -4.52 7.60
C PRO A 91 -6.18 -3.96 7.41
N MET A 92 -5.63 -3.34 8.47
CA MET A 92 -4.28 -2.78 8.47
C MET A 92 -3.20 -3.79 8.09
N THR A 93 -3.41 -5.10 8.32
CA THR A 93 -2.46 -6.16 7.90
C THR A 93 -2.27 -6.20 6.38
N VAL A 94 -3.35 -6.09 5.61
CA VAL A 94 -3.33 -6.07 4.15
C VAL A 94 -2.72 -4.77 3.64
N VAL A 95 -3.14 -3.63 4.20
CA VAL A 95 -2.59 -2.30 3.85
C VAL A 95 -1.09 -2.24 4.08
N ARG A 96 -0.63 -2.67 5.27
CA ARG A 96 0.80 -2.77 5.61
C ARG A 96 1.56 -3.64 4.63
N HIS A 97 1.01 -4.78 4.26
CA HIS A 97 1.64 -5.69 3.33
C HIS A 97 1.80 -5.05 1.95
N ARG A 98 0.76 -4.38 1.40
CA ARG A 98 0.87 -3.63 0.14
C ARG A 98 1.90 -2.51 0.19
N LEU A 99 1.95 -1.75 1.28
CA LEU A 99 2.95 -0.71 1.49
C LEU A 99 4.37 -1.30 1.54
N TYR A 100 4.56 -2.44 2.22
CA TYR A 100 5.86 -3.10 2.29
C TYR A 100 6.37 -3.54 0.90
N LEU A 101 5.49 -4.11 0.08
CA LEU A 101 5.85 -4.52 -1.28
C LEU A 101 6.23 -3.33 -2.16
N LEU A 102 5.49 -2.22 -2.05
CA LEU A 102 5.68 -1.06 -2.91
C LEU A 102 6.86 -0.17 -2.47
N ILE A 103 6.92 0.18 -1.19
CA ILE A 103 7.80 1.23 -0.65
C ILE A 103 8.58 0.79 0.61
N GLY A 104 8.47 -0.47 1.01
CA GLY A 104 9.17 -1.00 2.17
C GLY A 104 8.66 -0.40 3.49
N ALA A 105 9.58 -0.16 4.42
CA ALA A 105 9.28 0.39 5.75
C ALA A 105 9.33 1.94 5.81
N ALA A 106 9.44 2.62 4.67
CA ALA A 106 9.65 4.07 4.58
C ALA A 106 8.38 4.91 4.85
N TRP A 107 7.48 4.44 5.71
CA TRP A 107 6.21 5.09 6.01
C TRP A 107 5.88 4.99 7.50
N GLN A 108 5.01 5.89 7.96
CA GLN A 108 4.52 5.92 9.33
C GLN A 108 2.99 6.11 9.32
N LEU A 109 2.28 5.35 10.14
CA LEU A 109 0.88 5.62 10.45
C LEU A 109 0.82 6.83 11.38
N ARG A 110 0.11 7.87 10.96
CA ARG A 110 -0.11 9.10 11.74
C ARG A 110 -1.39 9.03 12.55
N ASP A 111 -2.47 8.57 11.93
CA ASP A 111 -3.79 8.52 12.56
C ASP A 111 -4.65 7.45 11.87
N LEU A 112 -5.66 6.96 12.60
CA LEU A 112 -6.66 6.00 12.13
C LEU A 112 -8.03 6.43 12.64
N ARG A 113 -8.97 6.63 11.72
CA ARG A 113 -10.35 7.00 12.04
C ARG A 113 -11.34 6.05 11.38
N ALA A 114 -12.52 5.92 11.97
CA ALA A 114 -13.67 5.38 11.24
C ALA A 114 -14.06 6.39 10.14
N ALA A 115 -14.32 5.89 8.93
CA ALA A 115 -14.72 6.69 7.77
C ALA A 115 -16.24 6.73 7.58
#